data_AF-A0A7C8AFW4-F1
#
_entry.id   AF-A0A7C8AFW4-F1
#
_cell.length_a   1.000
_cell.length_b   1.000
_cell.length_c   1.000
_cell.angle_alpha   90.00
_cell.angle_beta   90.00
_cell.angle_gamma   90.00
#
_symmetry.space_group_name_H-M   'P 1'
#
loop_
_entity.id
_entity.type
_entity.pdbx_description
1 polymer ?
#
loop_
_entity_poly.entity_id
_entity_poly.type
_entity_poly.pdbx_seq_one_letter_code
_entity_poly.pdbx_strand_id
1 'polypeptide(L)'
;LRYALMGPNLIYQLGGGQHGIQGLLKHVESSVQLWLEDMAAWKKWPPGWHETAQEGVNIEMANRPPEQGRTNEEIARWRDDGLIEILKFLKKI
;
A
#
# COMPACT_ATOMS: atom_id res chain seq x y z
N LEU A 1 4.47 5.38 -1.54
CA LEU A 1 5.58 6.33 -1.26
C LEU A 1 5.49 6.97 0.13
N ARG A 2 4.45 7.75 0.48
CA ARG A 2 4.36 8.42 1.79
C ARG A 2 4.48 7.47 3.00
N TYR A 3 3.94 6.26 2.89
CA TYR A 3 4.06 5.23 3.94
C TYR A 3 5.48 4.72 4.18
N ALA A 4 6.42 4.94 3.27
CA ALA A 4 7.83 4.61 3.52
C ALA A 4 8.45 5.53 4.60
N LEU A 5 7.86 6.71 4.84
CA LEU A 5 8.43 7.75 5.70
C LEU A 5 7.63 7.97 6.99
N MET A 6 6.32 7.70 6.98
CA MET A 6 5.42 8.08 8.07
C MET A 6 4.14 7.22 8.13
N GLY A 7 3.58 7.09 9.33
CA GLY A 7 2.32 6.38 9.55
C GLY A 7 1.08 7.13 9.02
N PRO A 8 -0.05 6.42 8.84
CA PRO A 8 -1.27 6.96 8.23
C PRO A 8 -1.83 8.20 8.92
N ASN A 9 -1.88 8.23 10.25
CA ASN A 9 -2.43 9.37 10.98
C ASN A 9 -1.59 10.64 10.79
N LEU A 10 -0.26 10.51 10.63
CA LEU A 10 0.58 11.67 10.33
C LEU A 10 0.38 12.14 8.88
N ILE A 11 0.17 11.22 7.94
CA ILE A 11 -0.22 11.58 6.56
C ILE A 11 -1.55 12.32 6.56
N TYR A 12 -2.53 11.87 7.34
CA TYR A 12 -3.81 12.55 7.48
C TYR A 12 -3.70 13.91 8.17
N GLN A 13 -2.84 14.01 9.19
CA GLN A 13 -2.50 15.28 9.82
C GLN A 13 -2.01 16.30 8.78
N LEU A 14 -1.08 15.89 7.91
CA LEU A 14 -0.59 16.76 6.84
C LEU A 14 -1.64 17.03 5.76
N GLY A 15 -2.50 16.06 5.46
CA GLY A 15 -3.60 16.20 4.50
C GLY A 15 -4.66 17.23 4.93
N GLY A 16 -4.86 17.42 6.23
CA GLY A 16 -5.76 18.44 6.75
C GLY A 16 -5.16 19.85 6.88
N GLY A 17 -3.90 20.04 6.49
CA GLY A 17 -3.22 21.34 6.52
C GLY A 17 -3.24 21.99 7.90
N GLN A 18 -3.66 23.27 7.96
CA GLN A 18 -3.73 24.04 9.21
C GLN A 18 -4.75 23.49 10.22
N HIS A 19 -5.70 22.67 9.76
CA HIS A 19 -6.75 22.09 10.59
C HIS A 19 -6.41 20.67 11.08
N GLY A 20 -5.25 20.14 10.67
CA GLY A 20 -4.76 18.82 11.07
C GLY A 20 -5.73 17.69 10.71
N ILE A 21 -5.52 16.53 11.34
CA ILE A 21 -6.30 15.32 11.06
C ILE A 21 -7.81 15.53 11.26
N GLN A 22 -8.22 16.35 12.23
CA GLN A 22 -9.64 16.65 12.45
C GLN A 22 -10.27 17.35 11.25
N GLY A 23 -9.56 18.33 10.65
CA GLY A 23 -10.03 19.02 9.46
C GLY A 23 -10.20 18.09 8.27
N LEU A 24 -9.22 17.20 8.05
CA LEU A 24 -9.31 16.20 6.98
C LEU A 24 -10.50 15.27 7.20
N LEU A 25 -10.61 14.68 8.39
CA LEU A 25 -11.65 13.68 8.68
C LEU A 25 -13.05 14.26 8.54
N LYS A 26 -13.31 15.49 9.03
CA LYS A 26 -14.58 16.18 8.80
C LYS A 26 -14.89 16.42 7.33
N HIS A 27 -13.86 16.69 6.52
CA HIS A 27 -14.03 16.96 5.09
C HIS A 27 -14.38 15.70 4.30
N VAL A 28 -13.78 14.55 4.64
CA VAL A 28 -13.97 13.29 3.91
C VAL A 28 -14.97 12.33 4.56
N GLU A 29 -15.54 12.69 5.71
CA GLU A 29 -16.39 11.84 6.55
C GLU A 29 -17.49 11.15 5.76
N SER A 30 -18.28 11.93 5.00
CA SER A 30 -19.41 11.40 4.23
C SER A 30 -18.97 10.41 3.15
N SER A 31 -17.88 10.71 2.44
CA SER A 31 -17.34 9.80 1.41
C SER A 31 -16.76 8.52 2.01
N VAL A 32 -16.12 8.61 3.18
CA VAL A 32 -15.58 7.45 3.90
C VAL A 32 -16.72 6.57 4.40
N GLN A 33 -17.79 7.15 4.96
CA GLN A 33 -18.96 6.40 5.40
C GLN A 33 -19.63 5.65 4.24
N LEU A 34 -19.79 6.30 3.08
CA LEU A 34 -20.33 5.64 1.88
C LEU A 34 -19.53 4.40 1.46
N TRP A 35 -18.20 4.45 1.48
CA TRP A 35 -17.42 3.25 1.18
C TRP A 35 -17.60 2.20 2.29
N LEU A 36 -17.58 2.64 3.56
CA LEU A 36 -17.54 1.71 4.70
C LEU A 36 -18.84 0.91 4.79
N GLU A 37 -19.96 1.54 4.44
CA GLU A 37 -21.27 0.90 4.35
C GLU A 37 -21.34 -0.14 3.21
N ASP A 38 -20.63 0.08 2.11
CA ASP A 38 -20.59 -0.84 0.95
C ASP A 38 -19.51 -1.94 1.07
N MET A 39 -18.61 -1.84 2.05
CA MET A 39 -17.56 -2.83 2.24
C MET A 39 -18.11 -4.21 2.63
N ALA A 40 -17.67 -5.24 1.91
CA ALA A 40 -18.04 -6.61 2.21
C ALA A 40 -17.53 -7.06 3.60
N ALA A 41 -18.42 -7.64 4.40
CA ALA A 41 -18.11 -8.14 5.74
C ALA A 41 -17.53 -9.57 5.72
N TRP A 42 -16.35 -9.74 5.13
CA TRP A 42 -15.69 -11.06 5.06
C TRP A 42 -15.19 -11.53 6.44
N LYS A 43 -15.67 -12.69 6.89
CA LYS A 43 -15.19 -13.37 8.10
C LYS A 43 -14.33 -14.61 7.80
N LYS A 44 -14.28 -15.01 6.53
CA LYS A 44 -13.50 -16.11 5.96
C LYS A 44 -13.10 -15.71 4.55
N TRP A 45 -12.04 -16.33 4.02
CA TRP A 45 -11.68 -16.18 2.62
C TRP A 45 -12.81 -16.69 1.72
N PRO A 46 -13.14 -15.96 0.62
CA PRO A 46 -14.05 -16.49 -0.39
C PRO A 46 -13.53 -17.82 -0.95
N PRO A 47 -14.43 -18.75 -1.33
CA PRO A 47 -14.03 -19.97 -2.03
C PRO A 47 -13.19 -19.64 -3.29
N GLY A 48 -12.06 -20.31 -3.47
CA GLY A 48 -11.16 -20.11 -4.61
C GLY A 48 -10.26 -18.88 -4.54
N TRP A 49 -10.27 -18.12 -3.43
CA TRP A 49 -9.51 -16.87 -3.33
C TRP A 49 -8.00 -17.05 -3.52
N HIS A 50 -7.41 -18.14 -2.99
CA HIS A 50 -5.96 -18.35 -3.09
C HIS A 50 -5.52 -18.55 -4.55
N GLU A 51 -6.30 -19.32 -5.30
CA GLU A 51 -6.07 -19.58 -6.71
C GLU A 51 -6.20 -18.30 -7.54
N THR A 52 -7.28 -17.54 -7.31
CA THR A 52 -7.50 -16.24 -7.97
C THR A 52 -6.39 -15.25 -7.66
N ALA A 53 -5.96 -15.16 -6.40
CA ALA A 53 -4.87 -14.28 -5.99
C ALA A 53 -3.55 -14.67 -6.66
N GLN A 54 -3.22 -15.97 -6.69
CA GLN A 54 -1.99 -16.46 -7.33
C GLN A 54 -1.99 -16.20 -8.84
N GLU A 55 -3.11 -16.40 -9.52
CA GLU A 55 -3.25 -16.10 -10.94
C GLU A 55 -3.00 -14.60 -11.21
N GLY A 56 -3.61 -13.72 -10.42
CA GLY A 56 -3.40 -12.28 -10.53
C GLY A 56 -1.94 -11.88 -10.31
N VAL A 57 -1.29 -12.44 -9.29
CA VAL A 57 0.14 -12.18 -9.00
C VAL A 57 1.04 -12.70 -10.12
N ASN A 58 0.75 -13.86 -10.71
CA ASN A 58 1.52 -14.38 -11.85
C ASN A 58 1.47 -13.42 -13.05
N ILE A 59 0.29 -12.85 -13.32
CA ILE A 59 0.09 -11.85 -14.38
C ILE A 59 0.86 -10.57 -14.05
N GLU A 60 0.77 -10.08 -12.81
CA GLU A 60 1.53 -8.91 -12.35
C GLU A 60 3.04 -9.13 -12.56
N MET A 61 3.58 -10.26 -12.07
CA MET A 61 4.99 -10.61 -12.18
C MET A 61 5.47 -10.65 -13.64
N ALA A 62 4.68 -11.23 -14.54
CA ALA A 62 5.00 -11.28 -15.96
C ALA A 62 5.03 -9.90 -16.62
N ASN A 63 4.17 -8.98 -16.18
CA ASN A 63 4.04 -7.63 -16.72
C ASN A 63 5.02 -6.61 -16.14
N ARG A 64 5.83 -7.00 -15.14
CA ARG A 64 6.86 -6.12 -14.57
C ARG A 64 7.90 -5.73 -15.64
N PRO A 65 8.47 -4.51 -15.56
CA PRO A 65 9.63 -4.15 -16.36
C PRO A 65 10.78 -5.14 -16.11
N PRO A 66 11.51 -5.62 -17.15
CA PRO A 66 12.57 -6.61 -16.98
C PRO A 66 13.63 -6.22 -15.95
N GLU A 67 13.97 -4.93 -15.87
CA GLU A 67 14.94 -4.37 -14.91
C GLU A 67 14.48 -4.45 -13.45
N GLN A 68 13.20 -4.70 -13.20
CA GLN A 68 12.64 -4.87 -11.85
C GLN A 68 12.42 -6.34 -11.47
N GLY A 69 12.85 -7.27 -12.33
CA GLY A 69 12.69 -8.71 -12.12
C GLY A 69 11.29 -9.23 -12.42
N ARG A 70 11.23 -10.49 -12.86
CA ARG A 70 9.99 -11.23 -13.12
C ARG A 70 9.92 -12.57 -12.38
N THR A 71 11.01 -12.99 -11.73
CA THR A 71 10.99 -14.11 -10.78
C THR A 71 10.96 -13.60 -9.34
N ASN A 72 10.57 -14.46 -8.39
CA ASN A 72 10.56 -14.12 -6.98
C ASN A 72 11.94 -13.64 -6.49
N GLU A 73 13.01 -14.29 -6.93
CA GLU A 73 14.38 -13.97 -6.53
C GLU A 73 14.83 -12.61 -7.08
N GLU A 74 14.48 -12.30 -8.33
CA GLU A 74 14.81 -11.00 -8.94
C GLU A 74 14.01 -9.87 -8.30
N ILE A 75 12.72 -10.08 -8.07
CA ILE A 75 11.84 -9.09 -7.43
C ILE A 75 12.29 -8.82 -5.99
N ALA A 76 12.69 -9.87 -5.26
CA ALA A 76 13.23 -9.73 -3.91
C ALA A 76 14.51 -8.90 -3.90
N ARG A 77 15.46 -9.18 -4.81
CA ARG A 77 16.68 -8.36 -4.95
C ARG A 77 16.36 -6.90 -5.26
N TRP A 78 15.52 -6.65 -6.25
CA TRP A 78 15.12 -5.30 -6.64
C TRP A 78 14.46 -4.53 -5.48
N ARG A 79 13.59 -5.22 -4.72
CA ARG A 79 12.99 -4.66 -3.50
C ARG A 79 14.05 -4.30 -2.47
N ASP A 80 15.00 -5.20 -2.22
CA ASP A 80 16.01 -5.02 -1.18
C ASP A 80 16.97 -3.87 -1.51
N ASP A 81 17.35 -3.71 -2.79
CA ASP A 81 18.10 -2.55 -3.27
C ASP A 81 17.35 -1.24 -3.00
N GLY A 82 16.04 -1.20 -3.28
CA GLY A 82 15.20 -0.05 -2.97
C GLY A 82 15.05 0.22 -1.47
N LEU A 83 14.96 -0.83 -0.64
CA LEU A 83 14.89 -0.71 0.81
C LEU A 83 16.20 -0.13 1.39
N ILE A 84 17.36 -0.50 0.86
CA ILE A 84 18.65 0.07 1.26
C ILE A 84 18.66 1.59 1.04
N GLU A 85 18.20 2.07 -0.11
CA GLU A 85 18.16 3.50 -0.40
C GLU A 85 17.20 4.26 0.53
N ILE A 86 16.06 3.66 0.86
CA ILE A 86 15.14 4.21 1.87
C ILE A 86 15.80 4.25 3.25
N LEU A 87 16.50 3.19 3.66
CA LEU A 87 17.17 3.13 4.96
C LEU A 87 18.30 4.15 5.09
N LYS A 88 19.09 4.36 4.03
CA LYS A 88 20.09 5.45 3.96
C LYS A 88 19.43 6.81 4.11
N PHE A 89 18.33 7.07 3.40
CA PHE A 89 17.56 8.31 3.54
C PHE A 89 17.08 8.53 4.99
N LEU A 90 16.64 7.46 5.64
CA LEU A 90 16.21 7.46 7.04
C LEU A 90 17.36 7.47 8.06
N LYS A 91 18.63 7.43 7.62
CA LYS A 91 19.84 7.36 8.46
C LYS A 91 19.83 6.20 9.46
N LYS A 92 19.32 5.04 9.00
CA LYS A 92 19.30 3.80 9.81
C LYS A 92 20.46 2.87 9.50
N ILE A 93 21.15 3.13 8.39
CA ILE A 93 22.42 2.55 7.94
C ILE A 93 23.23 3.65 7.27
#